data_AF-X0X0Y8-F1
#
_entry.id   AF-X0X0Y8-F1
#
_cell.length_a   1.000
_cell.length_b   1.000
_cell.length_c   1.000
_cell.angle_alpha   90.00
_cell.angle_beta   90.00
_cell.angle_gamma   90.00
#
_symmetry.space_group_name_H-M   'P 1'
#
loop_
_entity.id
_entity.type
_entity.pdbx_description
1 polymer ?
#
loop_
_entity_poly.entity_id
_entity_poly.type
_entity_poly.pdbx_seq_one_letter_code
_entity_poly.pdbx_strand_id
1 'polypeptide(L)'
;MGTARKVKEIINKYRLKSVTPASSSVIPAKAGIHSSVIARSEVTKQSLSKSKSNSFDFDFDVVSNPEFLREGSAVYDFTHPDKIVIGSNSPKALKIMQEIYRPLYLIDTPFVITNPETAELIKYACNAFLATKITFINEIANLCDKVGADVHQIAKAMGLDGRISPKFLHPGPGYSGSCFPKDTEALYHFASTCGYEFELLKG
;
A
#
# COMPACT_ATOMS: atom_id res chain seq x y z
N MET A 1 -12.75 -16.62 -13.26
CA MET A 1 -12.05 -16.00 -14.42
C MET A 1 -12.67 -14.69 -14.94
N GLY A 2 -13.84 -14.22 -14.46
CA GLY A 2 -14.54 -13.05 -15.03
C GLY A 2 -14.08 -11.65 -14.57
N THR A 3 -13.69 -11.49 -13.31
CA THR A 3 -13.47 -10.16 -12.69
C THR A 3 -12.14 -9.53 -13.08
N ALA A 4 -11.02 -10.27 -12.94
CA ALA A 4 -9.69 -9.77 -13.31
C ALA A 4 -9.58 -9.43 -14.81
N ARG A 5 -10.27 -10.18 -15.68
CA ARG A 5 -10.33 -9.88 -17.13
C ARG A 5 -11.04 -8.54 -17.39
N LYS A 6 -12.20 -8.31 -16.76
CA LYS A 6 -12.93 -7.04 -16.87
C LYS A 6 -12.11 -5.85 -16.36
N VAL A 7 -11.41 -6.02 -15.23
CA VAL A 7 -10.50 -4.97 -14.72
C VAL A 7 -9.41 -4.65 -15.75
N LYS A 8 -8.78 -5.68 -16.35
CA LYS A 8 -7.76 -5.51 -17.40
C LYS A 8 -8.30 -4.81 -18.65
N GLU A 9 -9.53 -5.12 -19.07
CA GLU A 9 -10.18 -4.45 -20.21
C GLU A 9 -10.37 -2.95 -19.95
N ILE A 10 -10.79 -2.56 -18.74
CA ILE A 10 -10.99 -1.16 -18.37
C ILE A 10 -9.64 -0.44 -18.22
N ILE A 11 -8.62 -1.09 -17.66
CA ILE A 11 -7.24 -0.55 -17.61
C ILE A 11 -6.74 -0.23 -19.03
N ASN A 12 -6.94 -1.15 -19.97
CA ASN A 12 -6.54 -0.95 -21.36
C ASN A 12 -7.31 0.19 -22.05
N LYS A 13 -8.61 0.34 -21.75
CA LYS A 13 -9.45 1.46 -22.23
C LYS A 13 -8.86 2.82 -21.85
N TYR A 14 -8.33 2.96 -20.63
CA TYR A 14 -7.79 4.22 -20.12
C TYR A 14 -6.28 4.42 -20.35
N ARG A 15 -5.61 3.48 -21.02
CA ARG A 15 -4.16 3.52 -21.32
C ARG A 15 -3.30 3.82 -20.09
N LEU A 16 -3.68 3.26 -18.95
CA LEU A 16 -2.99 3.49 -17.70
C LEU A 16 -1.54 3.00 -17.78
N LYS A 17 -0.62 3.79 -17.22
CA LYS A 17 0.78 3.41 -17.06
C LYS A 17 1.18 3.57 -15.61
N SER A 18 1.93 2.60 -15.09
CA SER A 18 2.63 2.74 -13.83
C SER A 18 3.83 3.67 -14.00
N VAL A 19 3.97 4.65 -13.12
CA VAL A 19 5.18 5.46 -12.99
C VAL A 19 5.73 5.41 -11.57
N THR A 20 7.02 5.69 -11.46
CA THR A 20 7.73 5.83 -10.17
C THR A 20 7.85 7.33 -9.88
N PRO A 21 7.29 7.85 -8.78
CA PRO A 21 7.43 9.26 -8.46
C PRO A 21 8.89 9.58 -8.10
N ALA A 22 9.41 10.70 -8.62
CA ALA A 22 10.79 11.17 -8.41
C ALA A 22 10.89 12.26 -7.32
N SER A 23 9.84 12.50 -6.54
CA SER A 23 9.76 13.66 -5.63
C SER A 23 10.31 13.37 -4.24
N SER A 24 10.90 14.39 -3.60
CA SER A 24 11.45 14.38 -2.24
C SER A 24 10.40 14.44 -1.11
N SER A 25 9.13 14.65 -1.44
CA SER A 25 7.99 14.69 -0.50
C SER A 25 7.27 13.34 -0.37
N VAL A 26 7.79 12.31 -1.03
CA VAL A 26 7.24 10.95 -1.09
C VAL A 26 8.33 9.98 -0.62
N ILE A 27 7.97 8.95 0.15
CA ILE A 27 8.91 7.92 0.58
C ILE A 27 9.59 7.34 -0.67
N PRO A 28 10.91 7.55 -0.87
CA PRO A 28 11.53 7.30 -2.16
C PRO A 28 11.38 5.84 -2.56
N ALA A 29 10.90 5.64 -3.78
CA ALA A 29 10.58 4.36 -4.39
C ALA A 29 11.77 3.38 -4.61
N LYS A 30 12.91 3.59 -3.92
CA LYS A 30 13.90 2.52 -3.73
C LYS A 30 13.32 1.33 -2.97
N ALA A 31 12.20 1.55 -2.28
CA ALA A 31 11.40 0.53 -1.63
C ALA A 31 10.33 -0.11 -2.55
N GLY A 32 10.58 -0.33 -3.86
CA GLY A 32 9.79 -1.23 -4.73
C GLY A 32 8.25 -1.11 -4.67
N ILE A 33 7.71 0.10 -4.58
CA ILE A 33 6.26 0.35 -4.58
C ILE A 33 5.89 0.98 -5.92
N HIS A 34 5.20 0.21 -6.75
CA HIS A 34 4.44 0.68 -7.90
C HIS A 34 2.96 0.47 -7.53
N SER A 35 2.03 1.40 -7.75
CA SER A 35 1.72 2.00 -9.04
C SER A 35 1.16 3.42 -8.86
N SER A 36 1.92 4.42 -9.30
CA SER A 36 1.30 5.69 -9.68
C SER A 36 0.58 5.44 -11.00
N VAL A 37 -0.74 5.47 -11.01
CA VAL A 37 -1.53 5.24 -12.22
C VAL A 37 -1.71 6.57 -12.94
N ILE A 38 -1.15 6.69 -14.14
CA ILE A 38 -1.43 7.83 -15.03
C ILE A 38 -2.77 7.58 -15.75
N ALA A 39 -3.79 8.38 -15.45
CA ALA A 39 -4.98 8.44 -16.29
C ALA A 39 -4.74 9.43 -17.44
N ARG A 40 -4.75 8.92 -18.68
CA ARG A 40 -4.61 9.75 -19.88
C ARG A 40 -5.95 10.35 -20.25
N SER A 41 -5.98 11.63 -20.61
CA SER A 41 -7.07 12.17 -21.40
C SER A 41 -6.59 12.69 -22.74
N GLU A 42 -7.24 12.27 -23.81
CA GLU A 42 -7.11 12.94 -25.09
C GLU A 42 -7.85 14.27 -24.98
N VAL A 43 -7.09 15.38 -24.85
CA VAL A 43 -7.59 16.73 -25.08
C VAL A 43 -6.88 17.26 -26.32
N THR A 44 -7.68 17.70 -27.29
CA THR A 44 -7.21 18.28 -28.55
C THR A 44 -6.67 19.69 -28.31
N LYS A 45 -5.37 19.89 -28.61
CA LYS A 45 -4.58 21.14 -28.84
C LYS A 45 -5.15 22.50 -28.36
N GLN A 46 -4.37 23.23 -27.55
CA GLN A 46 -3.75 24.51 -27.97
C GLN A 46 -2.68 25.06 -26.98
N SER A 47 -1.43 25.12 -27.47
CA SER A 47 -0.42 26.20 -27.33
C SER A 47 0.28 26.56 -26.00
N LEU A 48 1.62 26.42 -26.06
CA LEU A 48 2.74 27.17 -25.41
C LEU A 48 3.25 26.65 -24.05
N SER A 49 4.55 26.46 -23.76
CA SER A 49 5.81 26.76 -24.46
C SER A 49 7.03 26.03 -23.84
N LYS A 50 7.87 25.42 -24.70
CA LYS A 50 9.33 25.18 -24.61
C LYS A 50 9.99 24.80 -23.26
N SER A 51 10.35 23.52 -23.12
CA SER A 51 11.69 23.08 -22.70
C SER A 51 11.97 21.64 -23.16
N LYS A 52 13.18 21.40 -23.68
CA LYS A 52 13.60 20.18 -24.38
C LYS A 52 14.16 19.14 -23.39
N SER A 53 13.41 18.05 -23.18
CA SER A 53 13.94 16.68 -23.08
C SER A 53 12.76 15.68 -23.12
N ASN A 54 12.45 15.19 -24.32
CA ASN A 54 11.39 14.19 -24.60
C ASN A 54 10.03 14.43 -23.91
N SER A 55 9.56 15.68 -23.95
CA SER A 55 8.23 16.05 -23.47
C SER A 55 7.15 15.53 -24.42
N PHE A 56 6.52 14.43 -24.04
CA PHE A 56 5.19 14.12 -24.55
C PHE A 56 4.24 15.22 -24.05
N ASP A 57 3.73 16.03 -24.99
CA ASP A 57 2.83 17.16 -24.75
C ASP A 57 1.40 16.65 -24.49
N PHE A 58 1.23 15.89 -23.40
CA PHE A 58 -0.04 15.29 -23.01
C PHE A 58 -0.40 15.67 -21.58
N ASP A 59 -1.65 16.12 -21.38
CA ASP A 59 -2.25 16.23 -20.06
C ASP A 59 -2.42 14.84 -19.45
N PHE A 60 -1.94 14.70 -18.22
CA PHE A 60 -2.03 13.47 -17.46
C PHE A 60 -2.40 13.74 -16.01
N ASP A 61 -3.23 12.85 -15.43
CA ASP A 61 -3.54 12.85 -14.02
C ASP A 61 -2.72 11.80 -13.28
N VAL A 62 -2.34 12.06 -12.03
CA VAL A 62 -1.62 11.12 -11.16
C VAL A 62 -2.55 10.58 -10.07
N VAL A 63 -2.46 9.28 -9.82
CA VAL A 63 -3.15 8.58 -8.74
C VAL A 63 -2.17 7.71 -7.97
N SER A 64 -2.19 7.77 -6.64
CA SER A 64 -1.59 6.76 -5.77
C SER A 64 -2.61 5.65 -5.49
N ASN A 65 -2.27 4.41 -5.81
CA ASN A 65 -3.09 3.25 -5.52
C ASN A 65 -2.23 2.15 -4.88
N PRO A 66 -1.98 2.20 -3.56
CA PRO A 66 -1.14 1.22 -2.90
C PRO A 66 -1.77 -0.19 -2.94
N GLU A 67 -0.94 -1.21 -3.10
CA GLU A 67 -1.36 -2.61 -3.09
C GLU A 67 -1.07 -3.30 -1.74
N PHE A 68 -1.99 -4.16 -1.29
CA PHE A 68 -1.92 -4.89 -0.01
C PHE A 68 -1.86 -6.41 -0.20
N LEU A 69 -1.48 -6.87 -1.40
CA LEU A 69 -1.44 -8.28 -1.75
C LEU A 69 -0.34 -9.03 -0.98
N ARG A 70 -0.61 -10.25 -0.55
CA ARG A 70 0.38 -11.13 0.06
C ARG A 70 0.99 -12.08 -0.98
N GLU A 71 2.30 -12.29 -0.90
CA GLU A 71 2.98 -13.31 -1.70
C GLU A 71 2.30 -14.68 -1.49
N GLY A 72 2.08 -15.42 -2.58
CA GLY A 72 1.38 -16.72 -2.57
C GLY A 72 -0.15 -16.66 -2.55
N SER A 73 -0.77 -15.50 -2.34
CA SER A 73 -2.25 -15.34 -2.40
C SER A 73 -2.72 -14.14 -3.24
N ALA A 74 -1.82 -13.55 -4.04
CA ALA A 74 -2.06 -12.32 -4.80
C ALA A 74 -3.32 -12.33 -5.67
N VAL A 75 -3.65 -13.44 -6.34
CA VAL A 75 -4.86 -13.54 -7.17
C VAL A 75 -6.12 -13.46 -6.31
N TYR A 76 -6.12 -14.13 -5.15
CA TYR A 76 -7.24 -14.11 -4.21
C TYR A 76 -7.37 -12.72 -3.58
N ASP A 77 -6.28 -12.18 -3.03
CA ASP A 77 -6.26 -10.87 -2.37
C ASP A 77 -6.66 -9.74 -3.34
N PHE A 78 -6.34 -9.86 -4.64
CA PHE A 78 -6.78 -8.89 -5.66
C PHE A 78 -8.28 -8.98 -5.96
N THR A 79 -8.84 -10.19 -5.92
CA THR A 79 -10.26 -10.40 -6.21
C THR A 79 -11.16 -10.25 -4.99
N HIS A 80 -10.59 -10.32 -3.78
CA HIS A 80 -11.27 -10.20 -2.49
C HIS A 80 -10.47 -9.28 -1.53
N PRO A 81 -10.21 -8.03 -1.91
CA PRO A 81 -9.46 -7.11 -1.06
C PRO A 81 -10.28 -6.69 0.16
N ASP A 82 -9.61 -6.54 1.31
CA ASP A 82 -10.22 -5.97 2.52
C ASP A 82 -10.65 -4.50 2.29
N LYS A 83 -9.92 -3.77 1.44
CA LYS A 83 -10.16 -2.37 1.06
C LYS A 83 -9.41 -2.00 -0.23
N ILE A 84 -9.88 -0.96 -0.91
CA ILE A 84 -9.17 -0.31 -2.01
C ILE A 84 -8.86 1.13 -1.61
N VAL A 85 -7.58 1.53 -1.67
CA VAL A 85 -7.14 2.89 -1.33
C VAL A 85 -6.80 3.63 -2.61
N ILE A 86 -7.37 4.83 -2.78
CA ILE A 86 -7.14 5.69 -3.95
C ILE A 86 -6.80 7.10 -3.46
N GLY A 87 -5.57 7.54 -3.74
CA GLY A 87 -5.07 8.87 -3.47
C GLY A 87 -5.02 9.71 -4.75
N SER A 88 -5.87 10.73 -4.89
CA SER A 88 -5.78 11.67 -6.02
C SER A 88 -6.49 12.99 -5.74
N ASN A 89 -5.91 14.08 -6.25
CA ASN A 89 -6.53 15.40 -6.24
C ASN A 89 -7.39 15.66 -7.50
N SER A 90 -7.43 14.72 -8.45
CA SER A 90 -8.19 14.84 -9.70
C SER A 90 -9.52 14.09 -9.61
N PRO A 91 -10.67 14.79 -9.59
CA PRO A 91 -11.99 14.14 -9.58
C PRO A 91 -12.20 13.20 -10.77
N LYS A 92 -11.59 13.54 -11.91
CA LYS A 92 -11.60 12.73 -13.12
C LYS A 92 -10.86 11.42 -12.94
N ALA A 93 -9.66 11.47 -12.38
CA ALA A 93 -8.86 10.28 -12.12
C ALA A 93 -9.55 9.37 -11.09
N LEU A 94 -10.14 9.93 -10.03
CA LEU A 94 -10.94 9.19 -9.06
C LEU A 94 -12.09 8.41 -9.73
N LYS A 95 -12.84 9.07 -10.62
CA LYS A 95 -13.94 8.43 -11.35
C LYS A 95 -13.45 7.27 -12.24
N ILE A 96 -12.32 7.46 -12.91
CA ILE A 96 -11.70 6.41 -13.74
C ILE A 96 -11.30 5.21 -12.88
N MET A 97 -10.66 5.45 -11.73
CA MET A 97 -10.24 4.37 -10.82
C MET A 97 -11.42 3.61 -10.22
N GLN A 98 -12.50 4.30 -9.86
CA GLN A 98 -13.74 3.65 -9.43
C GLN A 98 -14.36 2.80 -10.54
N GLU A 99 -14.30 3.22 -11.80
CA GLU A 99 -14.76 2.41 -12.95
C GLU A 99 -13.90 1.15 -13.11
N ILE A 100 -12.58 1.26 -12.98
CA ILE A 100 -11.64 0.14 -13.06
C ILE A 100 -11.97 -0.92 -12.01
N TYR A 101 -12.25 -0.50 -10.79
CA TYR A 101 -12.61 -1.39 -9.69
C TYR A 101 -14.10 -1.73 -9.62
N ARG A 102 -14.93 -1.18 -10.51
CA ARG A 102 -16.37 -1.49 -10.59
C ARG A 102 -16.68 -3.00 -10.56
N PRO A 103 -15.91 -3.87 -11.24
CA PRO A 103 -16.14 -5.31 -11.17
C PRO A 103 -15.97 -5.93 -9.77
N LEU A 104 -15.25 -5.28 -8.86
CA LEU A 104 -15.06 -5.72 -7.47
C LEU A 104 -16.20 -5.26 -6.53
N TYR A 105 -17.09 -4.35 -6.95
CA TYR A 105 -18.24 -3.93 -6.12
C TYR A 105 -19.21 -5.08 -5.82
N LEU A 106 -19.14 -6.18 -6.55
CA LEU A 106 -19.98 -7.36 -6.32
C LEU A 106 -19.76 -8.01 -4.94
N ILE A 107 -18.71 -7.63 -4.22
CA ILE A 107 -18.41 -8.08 -2.86
C ILE A 107 -18.34 -6.93 -1.85
N ASP A 108 -18.94 -5.77 -2.16
CA ASP A 108 -19.02 -4.59 -1.27
C ASP A 108 -17.67 -4.13 -0.70
N THR A 109 -16.59 -4.26 -1.48
CA THR A 109 -15.26 -3.80 -1.07
C THR A 109 -15.28 -2.29 -0.78
N PRO A 110 -14.86 -1.86 0.42
CA PRO A 110 -14.85 -0.45 0.78
C PRO A 110 -13.73 0.31 0.06
N PHE A 111 -14.04 1.52 -0.40
CA PHE A 111 -13.07 2.47 -0.94
C PHE A 111 -12.62 3.46 0.13
N VAL A 112 -11.32 3.72 0.19
CA VAL A 112 -10.71 4.81 0.97
C VAL A 112 -10.17 5.83 -0.03
N ILE A 113 -10.91 6.90 -0.23
CA ILE A 113 -10.55 8.00 -1.14
C ILE A 113 -9.89 9.11 -0.34
N THR A 114 -8.69 9.52 -0.74
CA THR A 114 -7.90 10.53 -0.03
C THR A 114 -6.93 11.26 -0.99
N ASN A 115 -6.02 12.08 -0.47
CA ASN A 115 -4.93 12.68 -1.25
C ASN A 115 -3.79 11.67 -1.50
N PRO A 116 -2.91 11.90 -2.50
CA PRO A 116 -1.82 10.98 -2.82
C PRO A 116 -0.91 10.64 -1.63
N GLU A 117 -0.54 11.64 -0.83
CA GLU A 117 0.40 11.49 0.29
C GLU A 117 -0.16 10.58 1.39
N THR A 118 -1.44 10.76 1.73
CA THR A 118 -2.13 9.92 2.72
C THR A 118 -2.28 8.50 2.21
N ALA A 119 -2.61 8.31 0.94
CA ALA A 119 -2.73 6.97 0.34
C ALA A 119 -1.40 6.21 0.43
N GLU A 120 -0.29 6.85 0.10
CA GLU A 120 1.04 6.26 0.22
C GLU A 120 1.35 5.92 1.68
N LEU A 121 1.14 6.85 2.60
CA LEU A 121 1.45 6.63 4.02
C LEU A 121 0.61 5.51 4.65
N ILE A 122 -0.65 5.31 4.21
CA ILE A 122 -1.48 4.18 4.65
C ILE A 122 -0.78 2.84 4.39
N LYS A 123 -0.09 2.67 3.25
CA LYS A 123 0.65 1.44 2.94
C LYS A 123 1.74 1.16 3.97
N TYR A 124 2.60 2.15 4.18
CA TYR A 124 3.72 2.06 5.09
C TYR A 124 3.26 1.87 6.54
N ALA A 125 2.26 2.63 6.97
CA ALA A 125 1.69 2.50 8.31
C ALA A 125 1.09 1.10 8.56
N CYS A 126 0.35 0.55 7.58
CA CYS A 126 -0.19 -0.81 7.69
C CYS A 126 0.93 -1.85 7.81
N ASN A 127 1.93 -1.80 6.92
CA ASN A 127 3.01 -2.79 6.91
C ASN A 127 3.91 -2.68 8.16
N ALA A 128 4.20 -1.46 8.59
CA ALA A 128 4.94 -1.20 9.82
C ALA A 128 4.20 -1.73 11.05
N PHE A 129 2.89 -1.50 11.16
CA PHE A 129 2.10 -2.03 12.28
C PHE A 129 2.06 -3.57 12.29
N LEU A 130 1.93 -4.22 11.13
CA LEU A 130 1.99 -5.68 11.03
C LEU A 130 3.36 -6.23 11.45
N ALA A 131 4.45 -5.56 11.06
CA ALA A 131 5.80 -5.88 11.50
C ALA A 131 5.93 -5.72 13.03
N THR A 132 5.43 -4.61 13.60
CA THR A 132 5.39 -4.40 15.05
C THR A 132 4.64 -5.52 15.77
N LYS A 133 3.49 -5.99 15.26
CA LYS A 133 2.77 -7.11 15.88
C LYS A 133 3.62 -8.39 15.96
N ILE A 134 4.35 -8.71 14.89
CA ILE A 134 5.25 -9.87 14.85
C ILE A 134 6.41 -9.67 15.83
N THR A 135 7.08 -8.52 15.80
CA THR A 135 8.19 -8.22 16.71
C THR A 135 7.74 -8.30 18.16
N PHE A 136 6.59 -7.71 18.48
CA PHE A 136 6.03 -7.70 19.83
C PHE A 136 5.80 -9.12 20.35
N ILE A 137 5.14 -9.99 19.57
CA ILE A 137 4.86 -11.35 20.06
C ILE A 137 6.13 -12.20 20.20
N ASN A 138 7.17 -11.93 19.39
CA ASN A 138 8.46 -12.59 19.54
C ASN A 138 9.19 -12.14 20.81
N GLU A 139 9.13 -10.85 21.17
CA GLU A 139 9.68 -10.37 22.44
C GLU A 139 8.95 -10.97 23.64
N ILE A 140 7.62 -11.14 23.55
CA ILE A 140 6.86 -11.88 24.57
C ILE A 140 7.29 -13.36 24.62
N ALA A 141 7.57 -14.00 23.48
CA ALA A 141 8.11 -15.37 23.44
C ALA A 141 9.44 -15.48 24.18
N ASN A 142 10.37 -14.56 23.91
CA ASN A 142 11.67 -14.49 24.57
C ASN A 142 11.53 -14.32 26.10
N LEU A 143 10.55 -13.52 26.54
CA LEU A 143 10.23 -13.38 27.95
C LEU A 143 9.62 -14.66 28.55
N CYS A 144 8.74 -15.34 27.81
CA CYS A 144 8.12 -16.60 28.23
C CYS A 144 9.17 -17.67 28.55
N ASP A 145 10.24 -17.77 27.75
CA ASP A 145 11.37 -18.68 27.98
C ASP A 145 12.09 -18.41 29.32
N LYS A 146 12.06 -17.17 29.82
CA LYS A 146 12.69 -16.80 31.10
C LYS A 146 11.81 -17.08 32.31
N VAL A 147 10.49 -16.99 32.14
CA VAL A 147 9.53 -17.07 33.26
C VAL A 147 8.74 -18.38 33.30
N GLY A 148 8.92 -19.25 32.30
CA GLY A 148 8.20 -20.53 32.19
C GLY A 148 6.74 -20.36 31.75
N ALA A 149 6.43 -19.33 30.96
CA ALA A 149 5.10 -19.11 30.40
C ALA A 149 4.95 -19.72 29.00
N ASP A 150 3.71 -19.86 28.53
CA ASP A 150 3.40 -20.36 27.17
C ASP A 150 2.91 -19.20 26.28
N VAL A 151 3.76 -18.80 25.33
CA VAL A 151 3.45 -17.73 24.39
C VAL A 151 2.24 -18.04 23.49
N HIS A 152 1.94 -19.31 23.20
CA HIS A 152 0.78 -19.67 22.39
C HIS A 152 -0.53 -19.46 23.15
N GLN A 153 -0.53 -19.71 24.47
CA GLN A 153 -1.68 -19.37 25.32
C GLN A 153 -1.89 -17.86 25.40
N ILE A 154 -0.80 -17.09 25.56
CA ILE A 154 -0.86 -15.63 25.59
C ILE A 154 -1.35 -15.07 24.24
N ALA A 155 -0.77 -15.51 23.12
CA ALA A 155 -1.18 -15.10 21.78
C ALA A 155 -2.66 -15.40 21.52
N LYS A 156 -3.13 -16.58 21.94
CA LYS A 156 -4.55 -16.96 21.86
C LYS A 156 -5.42 -16.03 22.70
N ALA A 157 -5.06 -15.78 23.96
CA ALA A 157 -5.81 -14.90 24.85
C ALA A 157 -5.89 -13.46 24.32
N MET A 158 -4.76 -12.91 23.85
CA MET A 158 -4.71 -11.59 23.21
C MET A 158 -5.55 -11.54 21.93
N GLY A 159 -5.49 -12.59 21.11
CA GLY A 159 -6.19 -12.67 19.84
C GLY A 159 -7.71 -12.74 19.97
N LEU A 160 -8.25 -13.14 21.13
CA LEU A 160 -9.68 -13.10 21.41
C LEU A 160 -10.20 -11.67 21.59
N ASP A 161 -9.32 -10.70 21.84
CA ASP A 161 -9.67 -9.28 21.88
C ASP A 161 -9.85 -8.74 20.45
N GLY A 162 -11.07 -8.29 20.14
CA GLY A 162 -11.41 -7.74 18.83
C GLY A 162 -10.61 -6.50 18.43
N ARG A 163 -10.00 -5.79 19.39
CA ARG A 163 -9.11 -4.64 19.13
C ARG A 163 -7.73 -5.08 18.66
N ILE A 164 -7.29 -6.29 19.01
CA ILE A 164 -5.96 -6.81 18.70
C ILE A 164 -6.02 -7.72 17.45
N SER A 165 -7.01 -8.62 17.39
CA SER A 165 -7.15 -9.68 16.39
C SER A 165 -6.04 -10.75 16.43
N PRO A 166 -6.36 -12.03 16.17
CA PRO A 166 -5.40 -13.14 16.24
C PRO A 166 -4.42 -13.16 15.07
N LYS A 167 -4.66 -12.38 14.01
CA LYS A 167 -3.78 -12.31 12.83
C LYS A 167 -2.45 -11.66 13.20
N PHE A 168 -1.33 -12.17 12.67
CA PHE A 168 0.02 -11.64 12.93
C PHE A 168 0.46 -11.71 14.42
N LEU A 169 -0.04 -12.70 15.17
CA LEU A 169 0.37 -12.97 16.57
C LEU A 169 0.96 -14.38 16.75
N HIS A 170 1.55 -14.96 15.69
CA HIS A 170 2.22 -16.26 15.81
C HIS A 170 3.71 -16.02 16.05
N PRO A 171 4.28 -16.47 17.20
CA PRO A 171 5.70 -16.33 17.46
C PRO A 171 6.52 -17.17 16.46
N GLY A 172 7.69 -16.68 16.09
CA GLY A 172 8.56 -17.29 15.09
C GLY A 172 9.90 -16.56 14.95
N PRO A 173 10.69 -16.81 13.88
CA PRO A 173 12.05 -16.27 13.73
C PRO A 173 12.10 -14.76 13.36
N GLY A 174 11.02 -14.01 13.56
CA GLY A 174 10.86 -12.65 13.04
C GLY A 174 9.99 -12.56 11.80
N TYR A 175 9.89 -11.37 11.22
CA TYR A 175 9.24 -11.14 9.92
C TYR A 175 10.27 -11.20 8.78
N SER A 176 9.83 -11.67 7.62
CA SER A 176 10.67 -11.80 6.41
C SER A 176 9.87 -11.42 5.15
N GLY A 177 10.43 -11.66 3.98
CA GLY A 177 9.83 -11.30 2.70
C GLY A 177 10.24 -9.91 2.21
N SER A 178 9.93 -9.62 0.95
CA SER A 178 10.40 -8.41 0.26
C SER A 178 9.79 -7.11 0.80
N CYS A 179 8.61 -7.19 1.41
CA CYS A 179 7.80 -6.02 1.75
C CYS A 179 8.06 -5.48 3.16
N PHE A 180 8.05 -6.31 4.21
CA PHE A 180 8.11 -5.76 5.58
C PHE A 180 9.42 -5.04 5.92
N PRO A 181 10.62 -5.64 5.77
CA PRO A 181 11.87 -4.95 6.10
C PRO A 181 12.07 -3.67 5.28
N LYS A 182 11.74 -3.75 3.99
CA LYS A 182 11.87 -2.65 3.04
C LYS A 182 10.93 -1.49 3.37
N ASP A 183 9.69 -1.78 3.73
CA ASP A 183 8.69 -0.75 4.02
C ASP A 183 8.88 -0.14 5.42
N THR A 184 9.28 -0.93 6.43
CA THR A 184 9.63 -0.38 7.76
C THR A 184 10.83 0.55 7.69
N GLU A 185 11.88 0.13 6.98
CA GLU A 185 13.10 0.93 6.80
C GLU A 185 12.82 2.23 6.06
N ALA A 186 12.05 2.14 4.98
CA ALA A 186 11.69 3.30 4.18
C ALA A 186 10.84 4.30 4.97
N LEU A 187 9.91 3.82 5.81
CA LEU A 187 9.13 4.69 6.70
C LEU A 187 10.00 5.38 7.75
N TYR A 188 10.91 4.63 8.39
CA TYR A 188 11.85 5.18 9.39
C TYR A 188 12.77 6.25 8.80
N HIS A 189 13.35 5.99 7.63
CA HIS A 189 14.18 6.96 6.92
C HIS A 189 13.39 8.20 6.51
N PHE A 190 12.19 8.03 5.96
CA PHE A 190 11.37 9.17 5.56
C PHE A 190 10.97 10.04 6.75
N ALA A 191 10.54 9.42 7.85
CA ALA A 191 10.29 10.12 9.10
C ALA A 191 11.51 10.99 9.51
N SER A 192 12.70 10.40 9.45
CA SER A 192 13.95 11.11 9.76
C SER A 192 14.21 12.29 8.81
N THR A 193 13.94 12.16 7.51
CA THR A 193 14.07 13.28 6.56
C THR A 193 13.08 14.42 6.82
N CYS A 194 11.95 14.13 7.46
CA CYS A 194 10.97 15.12 7.91
C CYS A 194 11.27 15.68 9.30
N GLY A 195 12.39 15.30 9.93
CA GLY A 195 12.75 15.72 11.29
C GLY A 195 11.93 15.03 12.39
N TYR A 196 11.36 13.86 12.12
CA TYR A 196 10.62 13.05 13.09
C TYR A 196 11.36 11.75 13.41
N GLU A 197 11.55 11.47 14.69
CA GLU A 197 12.17 10.22 15.16
C GLU A 197 11.10 9.17 15.46
N PHE A 198 11.07 8.11 14.65
CA PHE A 198 10.06 7.05 14.79
C PHE A 198 10.55 5.95 15.75
N GLU A 199 10.40 6.19 17.06
CA GLU A 199 10.94 5.31 18.11
C GLU A 199 10.54 3.83 17.99
N LEU A 200 9.29 3.55 17.59
CA LEU A 200 8.80 2.17 17.46
C LEU A 200 9.48 1.39 16.33
N LEU A 201 10.02 2.07 15.33
CA LEU A 201 10.71 1.48 14.17
C LEU A 201 12.22 1.67 14.22
N LYS A 202 12.73 2.12 15.36
CA LYS A 202 14.16 2.28 15.62
C LYS A 202 14.77 0.90 15.84
N GLY A 203 15.46 0.37 14.84
CA GLY A 203 16.06 -0.96 14.88
C GLY A 203 17.01 -1.20 13.72
#